data_AF-A0AAD1RD25-F1
#
_entry.id   AF-A0AAD1RD25-F1
#
_cell.length_a   1.000
_cell.length_b   1.000
_cell.length_c   1.000
_cell.angle_alpha   90.00
_cell.angle_beta   90.00
_cell.angle_gamma   90.00
#
_symmetry.space_group_name_H-M   'P 1'
#
loop_
_entity.id
_entity.type
_entity.pdbx_description
1 polymer ?
#
loop_
_entity_poly.entity_id
_entity_poly.type
_entity_poly.pdbx_seq_one_letter_code
_entity_poly.pdbx_strand_id
1 'polypeptide(L)' 'MAAGGRSRRYGDRWGVTTESEKQQKFWIVANSWGRKWGENGYFRILRGENHCGIEDLIIAAWCSVTPSDENKIL' A
#
# COMPACT_ATOMS: atom_id res chain seq x y z
N MET A 1 8.07 -26.76 -5.45
CA MET A 1 6.78 -27.28 -4.93
C MET A 1 6.68 -26.78 -3.48
N ALA A 2 5.78 -25.92 -3.02
CA ALA A 2 4.43 -25.58 -3.44
C ALA A 2 4.25 -24.04 -3.53
N ALA A 3 3.48 -23.62 -4.52
CA ALA A 3 2.90 -22.28 -4.59
C ALA A 3 1.74 -22.21 -3.59
N GLY A 4 1.84 -21.32 -2.59
CA GLY A 4 0.79 -21.06 -1.61
C GLY A 4 0.20 -19.66 -1.81
N GLY A 5 -0.77 -19.55 -2.72
CA GLY A 5 -1.42 -18.28 -3.04
C GLY A 5 -2.35 -17.78 -1.93
N ARG A 6 -2.40 -16.45 -1.75
CA ARG A 6 -3.63 -15.74 -1.36
C ARG A 6 -3.77 -14.48 -2.21
N SER A 7 -4.99 -14.32 -2.71
CA SER A 7 -5.51 -13.36 -3.68
C SER A 7 -4.93 -11.95 -3.58
N ARG A 8 -4.26 -11.49 -4.65
CA ARG A 8 -4.14 -10.06 -4.95
C ARG A 8 -5.51 -9.59 -5.43
N ARG A 9 -6.35 -9.04 -4.56
CA ARG A 9 -7.43 -8.18 -5.05
C ARG A 9 -6.81 -6.88 -5.52
N TYR A 10 -7.17 -6.47 -6.73
CA TYR A 10 -6.73 -5.20 -7.31
C TYR A 10 -7.22 -4.06 -6.39
N GLY A 11 -6.31 -3.37 -5.72
CA GLY A 11 -6.64 -2.26 -4.80
C GLY A 11 -6.13 -2.41 -3.36
N ASP A 12 -5.78 -3.61 -2.92
CA ASP A 12 -5.31 -3.79 -1.53
C ASP A 12 -3.88 -3.23 -1.35
N ARG A 13 -3.73 -2.20 -0.50
CA ARG A 13 -2.44 -1.53 -0.18
C ARG A 13 -1.71 -2.16 1.01
N TRP A 14 -1.97 -3.44 1.29
CA TRP A 14 -1.38 -4.20 2.39
C TRP A 14 -1.40 -5.70 2.09
N GLY A 15 -0.63 -6.48 2.85
CA GLY A 15 -0.62 -7.94 2.68
C GLY A 15 0.01 -8.70 3.83
N VAL A 16 0.14 -10.01 3.62
CA VAL A 16 0.83 -10.95 4.52
C VAL A 16 1.64 -11.91 3.66
N THR A 17 2.93 -12.07 3.93
CA THR A 17 3.74 -13.19 3.38
C THR A 17 3.76 -14.33 4.38
N THR A 18 3.87 -15.56 3.88
CA THR A 18 4.12 -16.73 4.72
C THR A 18 5.47 -17.31 4.31
N GLU A 19 6.45 -17.28 5.20
CA GLU A 19 7.77 -17.87 5.00
C GLU A 19 8.06 -18.81 6.17
N SER A 20 8.34 -20.09 5.87
CA SER A 20 8.68 -21.10 6.88
C SER A 20 7.70 -21.12 8.08
N GLU A 21 6.40 -21.17 7.78
CA GLU A 21 5.28 -21.14 8.74
C GLU A 21 5.11 -19.85 9.54
N LYS A 22 5.98 -18.85 9.38
CA LYS A 22 5.83 -17.53 9.98
C LYS A 22 5.07 -16.60 9.03
N GLN A 23 4.14 -15.83 9.59
CA GLN A 23 3.38 -14.82 8.85
C GLN A 23 3.96 -13.44 9.08
N GLN A 24 4.32 -12.73 8.00
CA GLN A 24 4.80 -11.35 8.06
C GLN A 24 3.80 -10.40 7.42
N LYS A 25 3.25 -9.47 8.20
CA LYS A 25 2.31 -8.44 7.73
C LYS A 25 3.08 -7.24 7.17
N PHE A 26 2.60 -6.66 6.07
CA PHE A 26 3.21 -5.47 5.48
C PHE A 26 2.19 -4.48 4.90
N TRP A 27 2.57 -3.21 4.84
CA TRP A 27 1.96 -2.16 4.02
C TRP A 27 2.66 -2.08 2.66
N ILE A 28 1.93 -1.67 1.61
CA ILE A 28 2.50 -1.33 0.30
C ILE A 28 2.45 0.20 0.17
N VAL A 29 3.62 0.83 0.16
CA VAL A 29 3.74 2.29 0.21
C VAL A 29 4.26 2.81 -1.12
N ALA A 30 3.59 3.83 -1.68
CA ALA A 30 4.08 4.56 -2.85
C ALA A 30 5.15 5.55 -2.39
N ASN A 31 6.34 5.49 -2.99
CA ASN A 31 7.40 6.45 -2.73
C ASN A 31 7.44 7.53 -3.83
N SER A 32 8.06 8.66 -3.52
CA SER A 32 8.14 9.84 -4.41
C SER A 32 9.48 9.94 -5.17
N TRP A 33 10.32 8.91 -5.14
CA TRP A 33 11.65 8.90 -5.78
C TRP A 33 11.66 8.37 -7.22
N GLY A 34 10.50 8.34 -7.86
CA GLY A 34 10.33 7.89 -9.23
C GLY A 34 10.24 6.36 -9.39
N ARG A 35 9.77 5.92 -10.56
CA ARG A 35 9.44 4.51 -10.82
C ARG A 35 10.64 3.58 -10.91
N LYS A 36 11.85 4.10 -11.13
CA LYS A 36 13.08 3.29 -11.22
C LYS A 36 13.57 2.81 -9.86
N TRP A 37 13.08 3.38 -8.77
CA TRP A 37 13.46 3.00 -7.42
C TRP A 37 12.54 1.88 -6.88
N GLY A 38 13.11 0.95 -6.12
CA GLY A 38 12.35 -0.09 -5.42
C GLY A 38 11.51 -0.98 -6.35
N GLU A 39 10.29 -1.29 -5.91
CA GLU A 39 9.34 -2.13 -6.64
C GLU A 39 8.46 -1.24 -7.54
N ASN A 40 9.03 -0.70 -8.63
CA ASN A 40 8.35 0.25 -9.54
C ASN A 40 7.87 1.55 -8.87
N GLY A 41 8.68 2.11 -7.96
CA GLY A 41 8.35 3.28 -7.15
C GLY A 41 7.66 2.96 -5.82
N TYR A 42 7.52 1.68 -5.48
CA TYR A 42 6.91 1.23 -4.23
C TYR A 42 7.90 0.50 -3.32
N PHE A 43 7.53 0.35 -2.06
CA PHE A 43 8.19 -0.54 -1.13
C PHE A 43 7.19 -1.19 -0.18
N ARG A 44 7.64 -2.25 0.50
CA ARG A 44 6.92 -2.93 1.57
C ARG A 44 7.58 -2.62 2.90
N ILE A 45 6.76 -2.35 3.91
CA ILE A 45 7.22 -2.08 5.28
C ILE A 45 6.36 -2.84 6.28
N LEU A 46 7.00 -3.24 7.38
CA LEU A 46 6.39 -3.98 8.47
C LEU A 46 5.12 -3.28 8.99
N ARG A 47 4.03 -4.04 9.08
CA ARG A 47 2.71 -3.55 9.49
C ARG A 47 2.29 -4.17 10.82
N GLY A 48 1.69 -3.36 11.68
CA GLY A 48 1.15 -3.77 12.98
C GLY A 48 2.17 -3.75 14.12
N GLU A 49 3.34 -3.17 13.89
CA GLU A 49 4.42 -3.00 14.88
C GLU A 49 4.91 -1.55 14.95
N ASN A 50 4.20 -0.61 14.32
CA ASN A 50 4.62 0.79 14.21
C ASN A 50 6.10 0.96 13.78
N HIS A 51 6.54 0.13 12.83
CA HIS A 51 7.93 0.11 12.42
C HIS A 51 8.34 1.48 11.84
N CYS A 52 9.44 2.04 12.35
CA CYS A 52 9.91 3.38 12.01
C CYS A 52 8.86 4.50 12.23
N GLY A 53 7.89 4.29 13.13
CA GLY A 53 6.85 5.29 13.42
C GLY A 53 5.80 5.46 12.32
N ILE A 54 5.73 4.54 11.35
CA ILE A 54 4.84 4.69 10.18
C ILE A 54 3.34 4.68 10.55
N GLU A 55 2.98 4.18 11.73
CA GLU A 55 1.60 4.08 12.20
C GLU A 55 1.23 5.18 13.22
N ASP A 56 2.15 6.09 13.55
CA ASP A 56 1.94 7.15 14.56
C ASP A 56 1.13 8.35 14.04
N LEU A 57 1.44 8.82 12.82
CA LEU A 57 0.82 10.02 12.24
C LEU A 57 0.27 9.73 10.85
N ILE A 58 -1.01 9.38 10.82
CA ILE A 58 -1.76 9.11 9.59
C ILE A 58 -2.72 10.27 9.34
N ILE A 59 -2.52 10.99 8.24
CA ILE A 59 -3.37 12.13 7.85
C ILE A 59 -4.21 11.72 6.65
N ALA A 60 -5.52 11.92 6.76
CA ALA A 60 -6.48 11.69 5.69
C ALA A 60 -7.37 12.93 5.51
N ALA A 61 -7.80 13.19 4.27
CA ALA A 61 -8.73 14.25 3.94
C ALA A 61 -9.85 13.71 3.07
N TRP A 62 -11.06 14.22 3.27
CA TRP A 62 -12.21 13.95 2.42
C TRP A 62 -12.45 15.14 1.50
N CYS A 63 -12.36 14.92 0.18
CA CYS A 63 -12.65 15.96 -0.81
C CYS A 63 -14.10 15.83 -1.28
N SER A 64 -14.86 16.92 -1.25
CA SER A 64 -16.15 17.01 -1.94
C SER A 64 -15.91 17.47 -3.37
N VAL A 65 -16.40 16.69 -4.33
CA VAL A 65 -16.42 17.07 -5.75
C VAL A 65 -17.79 17.69 -6.02
N THR A 66 -17.81 18.91 -6.56
CA THR A 66 -19.07 19.53 -6.97
C THR A 66 -19.39 19.17 -8.42
N PRO A 67 -20.67 19.14 -8.83
CA PRO A 67 -21.04 18.84 -10.22
C PRO A 67 -20.39 19.79 -11.25
N SER A 68 -20.00 21.01 -10.87
CA SER A 68 -19.26 21.92 -11.75
C SER A 68 -17.82 21.50 -12.03
N ASP A 69 -17.24 20.59 -11.24
CA ASP A 69 -15.90 20.04 -11.43
C ASP A 69 -15.91 18.84 -12.41
N GLU A 70 -17.07 18.19 -12.60
CA GLU A 70 -17.23 17.04 -13.50
C GLU A 70 -17.04 17.43 -14.98
N ASN A 71 -17.39 18.67 -15.34
CA ASN A 71 -17.22 19.23 -16.69
C ASN A 71 -15.80 19.76 -16.98
N LYS A 72 -14.83 19.61 -16.05
CA LYS A 72 -13.43 20.00 -16.24
C LYS A 72 -12.47 18.80 -16.29
N ILE A 73 -12.98 17.58 -16.14
CA ILE A 73 -12.20 16.33 -16.14
C ILE A 73 -12.36 15.56 -17.47
N LEU A 74 -13.12 16.12 -18.42
CA LEU A 74 -13.08 15.80 -19.85
C LEU A 74 -12.27 16.86 -20.60
#